data_AF-Q91YA0-F1
#
_entry.id   AF-Q91YA0-F1
#
_cell.length_a   1.000
_cell.length_b   1.000
_cell.length_c   1.000
_cell.angle_alpha   90.00
_cell.angle_beta   90.00
_cell.angle_gamma   90.00
#
_symmetry.space_group_name_H-M   'P 1'
#
loop_
_entity.id
_entity.type
_entity.pdbx_description
1 polymer ?
#
loop_
_entity_poly.entity_id
_entity_poly.type
_entity_poly.pdbx_seq_one_letter_code
_entity_poly.pdbx_strand_id
1 'polypeptide(L)'
;APPLERGRLTSMTLSGFVMGPFIVLLVSGFICDLLGWPMVFYIFGIVGCVLSLSWFFLFFDDPKDHPYMSSSEKDYIISSLMQQASSGRQSLPIK
;
A
#
# COMPACT_ATOMS: atom_id res chain seq x y z
N ALA A 1 10.53 5.06 -7.40
CA ALA A 1 10.79 4.15 -6.28
C ALA A 1 11.67 2.99 -6.75
N PRO A 2 12.81 2.73 -6.08
CA PRO A 2 13.72 1.63 -6.39
C PRO A 2 12.99 0.28 -6.37
N PRO A 3 13.48 -0.74 -7.10
CA PRO A 3 12.81 -2.03 -7.25
C PRO A 3 12.59 -2.77 -5.91
N LEU A 4 13.46 -2.55 -4.92
CA LEU A 4 13.38 -3.18 -3.60
C LEU A 4 12.25 -2.61 -2.72
N GLU A 5 12.03 -1.29 -2.73
CA GLU A 5 10.96 -0.65 -1.95
C GLU A 5 9.59 -0.90 -2.58
N ARG A 6 9.53 -0.93 -3.92
CA ARG A 6 8.33 -1.35 -4.65
C ARG A 6 7.91 -2.78 -4.27
N GLY A 7 8.86 -3.71 -4.15
CA GLY A 7 8.58 -5.09 -3.74
C GLY A 7 8.04 -5.22 -2.31
N ARG A 8 8.49 -4.38 -1.38
CA ARG A 8 7.96 -4.37 0.00
C ARG A 8 6.57 -3.75 0.07
N LEU A 9 6.33 -2.66 -0.66
CA LEU A 9 5.02 -2.02 -0.77
C LEU A 9 3.99 -2.97 -1.40
N THR A 10 4.36 -3.64 -2.50
CA THR A 10 3.47 -4.62 -3.15
C THR A 10 3.20 -5.83 -2.27
N SER A 11 4.20 -6.35 -1.56
CA SER A 11 4.02 -7.45 -0.61
C SER A 11 3.08 -7.09 0.55
N MET A 12 3.20 -5.88 1.09
CA MET A 12 2.32 -5.38 2.15
C MET A 12 0.88 -5.23 1.66
N THR A 13 0.68 -4.65 0.48
CA THR A 13 -0.65 -4.51 -0.12
C THR A 13 -1.28 -5.87 -0.43
N LEU A 14 -0.49 -6.82 -0.92
CA LEU A 14 -0.96 -8.17 -1.21
C LEU A 14 -1.39 -8.90 0.08
N SER A 15 -0.63 -8.77 1.16
CA SER A 15 -1.01 -9.34 2.45
C SER A 15 -2.35 -8.79 2.96
N GLY A 16 -2.57 -7.48 2.84
CA GLY A 16 -3.84 -6.85 3.17
C GLY A 16 -5.00 -7.33 2.29
N PHE A 17 -4.77 -7.53 0.99
CA PHE A 17 -5.77 -8.06 0.07
C PHE A 17 -6.22 -9.48 0.41
N VAL A 18 -5.31 -10.34 0.86
CA VAL A 18 -5.65 -11.71 1.25
C VAL A 18 -6.36 -11.74 2.60
N MET A 19 -5.95 -10.91 3.57
CA MET A 19 -6.54 -10.90 4.93
C MET A 19 -7.91 -10.21 5.00
N GLY A 20 -8.13 -9.18 4.18
CA GLY A 20 -9.37 -8.39 4.18
C GLY A 20 -10.64 -9.24 4.07
N PRO A 21 -10.77 -10.12 3.06
CA PRO A 21 -11.94 -10.97 2.89
C PRO A 21 -12.27 -11.85 4.10
N PHE A 22 -11.26 -12.41 4.77
CA PHE A 22 -11.50 -13.24 5.97
C PHE A 22 -12.14 -12.43 7.09
N ILE A 23 -11.62 -11.23 7.34
CA ILE A 23 -12.16 -10.34 8.37
C ILE A 23 -13.57 -9.88 7.99
N VAL A 24 -13.79 -9.51 6.73
CA VAL A 24 -15.11 -9.09 6.22
C VAL A 24 -16.14 -10.21 6.37
N LEU A 25 -15.79 -11.45 6.06
CA LEU A 25 -16.68 -12.60 6.19
C LEU A 25 -17.03 -12.89 7.66
N LEU A 26 -16.06 -12.86 8.58
CA LEU A 26 -16.31 -13.05 10.01
C LEU A 26 -17.23 -11.95 10.59
N VAL A 27 -16.95 -10.70 10.24
CA VAL A 27 -17.71 -9.53 10.72
C VAL A 27 -19.12 -9.50 10.14
N SER A 28 -19.28 -9.80 8.84
CA SER A 28 -20.60 -9.87 8.20
C SER A 28 -21.48 -10.98 8.78
N GLY A 29 -20.91 -12.14 9.11
CA GLY A 29 -21.62 -13.22 9.80
C GLY A 29 -22.13 -12.79 11.18
N PHE A 30 -21.28 -12.13 11.98
CA PHE A 30 -21.67 -11.62 13.30
C PHE A 30 -22.76 -10.54 13.21
N ILE A 31 -22.64 -9.60 12.27
CA ILE A 31 -23.61 -8.52 12.08
C ILE A 31 -24.97 -9.05 11.58
N CYS A 32 -24.95 -10.07 10.72
CA CYS A 32 -26.17 -10.68 10.20
C CYS A 32 -27.02 -11.31 11.32
N ASP A 33 -26.37 -11.89 12.34
CA ASP A 33 -27.03 -12.51 13.49
C ASP A 33 -27.66 -11.46 14.45
N LEU A 34 -26.94 -10.37 14.75
CA LEU A 34 -27.44 -9.35 15.70
C LEU A 34 -28.43 -8.35 15.09
N LEU A 35 -28.17 -7.89 13.86
CA LEU A 35 -28.81 -6.69 13.29
C LEU A 35 -29.58 -6.99 11.99
N GLY A 36 -29.47 -8.23 11.51
CA GLY A 36 -30.07 -8.67 10.25
C GLY A 36 -29.21 -8.35 9.03
N TRP A 37 -29.44 -9.13 7.97
CA TRP A 37 -28.72 -9.06 6.70
C TRP A 37 -28.66 -7.67 6.02
N PRO A 38 -29.70 -6.80 6.04
CA PRO A 38 -29.61 -5.50 5.37
C PRO A 38 -28.58 -4.56 6.02
N MET A 39 -28.31 -4.70 7.32
CA MET A 39 -27.40 -3.81 8.06
C MET A 39 -25.94 -3.99 7.66
N VAL A 40 -25.57 -5.19 7.18
CA VAL A 40 -24.25 -5.49 6.62
C VAL A 40 -23.92 -4.53 5.48
N PHE A 41 -24.85 -4.32 4.54
CA PHE A 41 -24.64 -3.42 3.40
C PHE A 41 -24.43 -1.97 3.80
N TYR A 42 -25.21 -1.49 4.77
CA TYR A 42 -25.07 -0.11 5.25
C TYR A 42 -23.72 0.11 5.94
N ILE A 43 -23.28 -0.83 6.79
CA ILE A 43 -22.01 -0.70 7.52
C ILE A 43 -20.82 -0.76 6.56
N PHE A 44 -20.75 -1.80 5.70
CA PHE A 44 -19.64 -1.93 4.75
C PHE A 44 -19.65 -0.82 3.70
N GLY A 45 -20.83 -0.34 3.28
CA GLY A 45 -20.97 0.81 2.40
C GLY A 45 -20.43 2.10 3.00
N ILE A 46 -20.82 2.43 4.24
CA ILE A 46 -20.32 3.62 4.95
C ILE A 46 -18.81 3.54 5.16
N VAL A 47 -18.29 2.38 5.60
CA VAL A 47 -16.85 2.18 5.78
C VAL A 47 -16.10 2.40 4.46
N GLY A 48 -16.62 1.87 3.34
CA GLY A 48 -16.06 2.11 2.00
C GLY A 48 -16.08 3.58 1.60
N CYS A 49 -17.19 4.30 1.85
CA CYS A 49 -17.27 5.73 1.60
C CYS A 49 -16.26 6.53 2.43
N VAL A 50 -16.15 6.25 3.73
CA VAL A 50 -15.19 6.93 4.62
C VAL A 50 -13.75 6.67 4.19
N LEU A 51 -13.43 5.42 3.80
CA LEU A 51 -12.11 5.07 3.28
C LEU A 51 -11.83 5.79 1.96
N SER A 52 -12.80 5.85 1.05
CA SER A 52 -12.64 6.56 -0.23
C SER A 52 -12.44 8.06 -0.03
N LEU A 53 -13.18 8.67 0.90
CA LEU A 53 -13.01 10.08 1.25
C LEU A 53 -11.64 10.32 1.90
N SER A 54 -11.24 9.46 2.84
CA SER A 54 -9.92 9.54 3.48
C SER A 54 -8.79 9.40 2.46
N TRP A 55 -8.95 8.50 1.49
CA TRP A 55 -8.02 8.36 0.38
C TRP A 55 -7.94 9.63 -0.45
N PHE A 56 -9.08 10.25 -0.77
CA PHE A 56 -9.11 11.51 -1.50
C PHE A 56 -8.40 12.65 -0.74
N PHE A 57 -8.48 12.68 0.60
CA PHE A 57 -7.75 13.64 1.42
C PHE A 57 -6.26 13.33 1.60
N LEU A 58 -5.85 12.05 1.60
CA LEU A 58 -4.44 11.66 1.75
C LEU A 58 -3.67 11.66 0.41
N PHE A 59 -4.33 11.30 -0.68
CA PHE A 59 -3.77 11.26 -2.04
C PHE A 59 -4.15 12.52 -2.81
N PHE A 60 -3.73 13.68 -2.32
CA PHE A 60 -3.69 14.86 -3.17
C PHE A 60 -2.59 14.66 -4.23
N ASP A 61 -2.99 14.80 -5.51
CA ASP A 61 -2.16 14.64 -6.70
C ASP A 61 -1.03 15.69 -6.81
N ASP A 62 -1.02 16.70 -5.93
CA ASP A 62 -0.03 17.77 -5.93
C ASP A 62 1.14 17.47 -4.96
N PRO A 63 2.31 17.01 -5.46
CA PRO A 63 3.54 16.88 -4.68
C PRO A 63 4.16 18.23 -4.28
N LYS A 64 3.43 19.35 -4.45
CA LYS A 64 3.90 20.71 -4.21
C LYS A 64 3.68 21.21 -2.77
N ASP A 65 2.79 20.57 -2.02
CA ASP A 65 2.45 20.96 -0.64
C ASP A 65 3.01 20.01 0.43
N HIS A 66 3.98 19.15 0.07
CA HIS A 66 4.69 18.32 1.03
C HIS A 66 6.12 18.86 1.29
N PRO A 67 6.32 19.78 2.26
CA PRO A 67 7.62 20.33 2.63
C PRO A 67 8.54 19.32 3.34
N TYR A 68 8.21 18.02 3.31
CA TYR A 68 8.95 16.94 3.97
C TYR A 68 9.39 15.82 3.03
N MET A 69 9.43 16.07 1.70
CA MET A 69 10.29 15.28 0.81
C MET A 69 11.76 15.61 1.15
N SER A 70 12.21 15.00 2.24
CA SER A 70 13.52 15.16 2.85
C SER A 70 14.60 14.95 1.79
N SER A 71 15.55 15.88 1.71
CA SER A 71 16.75 15.77 0.89
C SER A 71 17.47 14.42 1.06
N SER A 72 17.30 13.76 2.21
CA SER A 72 17.82 12.42 2.50
C SER A 72 17.16 11.29 1.68
N GLU A 73 15.87 11.36 1.35
CA GLU A 73 15.21 10.35 0.51
C GLU A 73 15.71 10.46 -0.95
N LYS A 74 15.93 11.69 -1.42
CA LYS A 74 16.55 11.96 -2.72
C LYS A 74 17.98 11.42 -2.79
N ASP A 75 18.77 11.62 -1.75
CA ASP A 75 20.15 11.13 -1.68
C ASP A 75 20.21 9.59 -1.60
N TYR A 76 19.29 8.97 -0.85
CA TYR A 76 19.14 7.51 -0.79
C TYR A 76 18.76 6.88 -2.14
N ILE A 77 17.84 7.50 -2.89
CA ILE A 77 17.48 7.03 -4.25
C ILE A 77 18.66 7.15 -5.21
N ILE A 78 19.44 8.25 -5.15
CA ILE A 78 20.60 8.46 -6.03
C ILE A 78 21.72 7.47 -5.71
N SER A 79 22.04 7.28 -4.43
CA SER A 79 23.11 6.37 -3.99
C SER A 79 22.77 4.90 -4.23
N SER A 80 21.52 4.48 -4.03
CA SER A 80 21.06 3.11 -4.36
C SER A 80 21.07 2.82 -5.87
N LEU A 81 20.72 3.79 -6.72
CA LEU A 81 20.85 3.66 -8.18
C LEU A 81 22.31 3.50 -8.62
N MET A 82 23.24 4.23 -8.00
CA MET A 82 24.67 4.14 -8.30
C MET A 82 25.27 2.79 -7.87
N GLN A 83 24.83 2.23 -6.75
CA GLN A 83 25.23 0.91 -6.26
C GLN A 83 24.72 -0.24 -7.15
N GLN A 84 23.50 -0.14 -7.70
CA GLN A 84 23.00 -1.14 -8.64
C GLN A 84 23.77 -1.12 -9.98
N ALA A 85 24.19 0.06 -10.45
CA ALA A 85 24.99 0.20 -11.66
C ALA A 85 26.42 -0.39 -11.50
N SER A 86 26.99 -0.36 -10.29
CA SER A 86 28.28 -0.99 -10.00
C SER A 86 28.16 -2.51 -9.77
N SER A 87 27.10 -3.01 -9.13
CA SER A 87 26.84 -4.46 -8.99
C SER A 87 26.47 -5.15 -10.31
N GLY A 88 25.86 -4.46 -11.27
CA GLY A 88 25.60 -4.98 -12.62
C GLY A 88 26.87 -5.20 -13.47
N ARG A 89 28.04 -4.74 -12.99
CA ARG A 89 29.34 -4.88 -13.68
C ARG A 89 30.22 -6.00 -13.14
N GLN A 90 29.83 -6.69 -12.05
CA GLN A 90 30.57 -7.85 -11.56
C GLN A 90 30.13 -9.12 -12.33
N SER A 91 30.77 -9.27 -13.50
CA SER A 91 31.15 -10.52 -14.16
C SER A 91 30.41 -11.79 -13.75
N LEU A 92 29.49 -12.25 -14.60
CA LEU A 92 29.07 -13.65 -14.65
C LEU A 92 30.27 -14.51 -15.06
N PRO A 93 30.78 -15.42 -14.22
CA PRO A 93 31.69 -16.46 -14.68
C PRO A 93 30.85 -17.47 -15.49
N ILE A 94 31.06 -17.47 -16.80
CA ILE A 94 30.55 -18.50 -17.70
C ILE A 94 31.21 -19.82 -17.29
N LYS A 95 30.41 -20.82 -16.93
CA LYS A 95 30.84 -22.22 -16.92
C LYS A 95 29.73 -23.12 -17.43
#